data_AF-A0A259PFS3-F1
#
_entry.id   AF-A0A259PFS3-F1
#
_cell.length_a   1.000
_cell.length_b   1.000
_cell.length_c   1.000
_cell.angle_alpha   90.00
_cell.angle_beta   90.00
_cell.angle_gamma   90.00
#
_symmetry.space_group_name_H-M   'P 1'
#
loop_
_entity.id
_entity.type
_entity.pdbx_description
1 polymer ?
#
loop_
_entity_poly.entity_id
_entity_poly.type
_entity_poly.pdbx_seq_one_letter_code
_entity_poly.pdbx_strand_id
1 'polypeptide(L)'
;MSKLDHQGTGATSDAVKLELQADCYAGIWIGHAATTKDPQTGVVFLDPVTPQQLSNALAAAQAVGDDHIQQQSGGGVNPDTWTHGSSAQREKWFTAGYQKGTLAACDTFSAPSL
;
A
#
# COMPACT_ATOMS: atom_id res chain seq x y z
N MET A 1 1.04 -14.81 13.65
CA MET A 1 1.69 -14.73 12.32
C MET A 1 1.91 -16.11 11.66
N SER A 2 1.43 -17.23 12.23
CA SER A 2 1.61 -18.59 11.69
C SER A 2 0.48 -19.09 10.76
N LYS A 3 -0.30 -18.17 10.15
CA LYS A 3 -1.48 -18.51 9.33
C LYS A 3 -1.47 -17.92 7.90
N LEU A 4 -0.46 -17.13 7.55
CA LEU A 4 -0.37 -16.53 6.21
C LEU A 4 0.35 -17.49 5.27
N ASP A 5 -0.24 -17.75 4.11
CA ASP A 5 0.46 -18.39 3.01
C ASP A 5 1.29 -17.36 2.23
N HIS A 6 2.59 -17.36 2.47
CA HIS A 6 3.54 -16.48 1.77
C HIS A 6 4.00 -17.02 0.41
N GLN A 7 3.60 -18.24 0.03
CA GLN A 7 3.97 -18.86 -1.24
C GLN A 7 2.81 -18.81 -2.26
N GLY A 8 1.59 -18.50 -1.81
CA GLY A 8 0.43 -18.34 -2.67
C GLY A 8 0.58 -17.17 -3.64
N THR A 9 0.21 -17.40 -4.90
CA THR A 9 0.13 -16.38 -5.94
C THR A 9 -1.32 -16.08 -6.30
N GLY A 10 -1.53 -14.99 -7.03
CA GLY A 10 -2.83 -14.57 -7.52
C GLY A 10 -3.24 -13.22 -6.96
N ALA A 11 -4.10 -12.51 -7.70
CA ALA A 11 -4.57 -11.16 -7.37
C ALA A 11 -5.30 -11.01 -6.02
N THR A 12 -5.66 -12.12 -5.37
CA THR A 12 -6.34 -12.16 -4.06
C THR A 12 -5.63 -13.05 -3.04
N SER A 13 -4.39 -13.45 -3.32
CA SER A 13 -3.56 -14.26 -2.43
C SER A 13 -3.27 -13.54 -1.10
N ASP A 14 -2.85 -14.31 -0.09
CA ASP A 14 -2.46 -13.76 1.21
C ASP A 14 -1.22 -12.86 1.10
N ALA A 15 -0.30 -13.18 0.19
CA ALA A 15 0.83 -12.31 -0.14
C ALA A 15 0.36 -10.94 -0.64
N VAL A 16 -0.53 -10.90 -1.64
CA VAL A 16 -1.09 -9.65 -2.16
C VAL A 16 -1.85 -8.89 -1.07
N LYS A 17 -2.72 -9.54 -0.30
CA LYS A 17 -3.47 -8.88 0.79
C LYS A 17 -2.55 -8.26 1.83
N LEU A 18 -1.45 -8.93 2.16
CA LEU A 18 -0.45 -8.41 3.09
C LEU A 18 0.24 -7.16 2.55
N GLU A 19 0.69 -7.20 1.29
CA GLU A 19 1.32 -6.04 0.64
C GLU A 19 0.37 -4.83 0.57
N LEU A 20 -0.89 -5.06 0.20
CA LEU A 20 -1.91 -4.00 0.18
C LEU A 20 -2.21 -3.43 1.57
N GLN A 21 -2.17 -4.27 2.61
CA GLN A 21 -2.33 -3.80 3.98
C GLN A 21 -1.14 -2.95 4.40
N ALA A 22 0.08 -3.31 3.97
CA ALA A 22 1.27 -2.52 4.20
C ALA A 22 1.20 -1.14 3.51
N ASP A 23 0.72 -1.07 2.27
CA ASP A 23 0.48 0.22 1.59
C ASP A 23 -0.51 1.09 2.36
N CYS A 24 -1.61 0.49 2.87
CA CYS A 24 -2.57 1.21 3.70
C CYS A 24 -1.94 1.73 4.99
N TYR A 25 -1.10 0.95 5.66
CA TYR A 25 -0.35 1.42 6.83
C TYR A 25 0.65 2.52 6.49
N ALA A 26 1.29 2.48 5.32
CA ALA A 26 2.15 3.56 4.84
C ALA A 26 1.35 4.86 4.67
N GLY A 27 0.15 4.78 4.08
CA GLY A 27 -0.77 5.91 3.98
C GLY A 27 -1.15 6.50 5.34
N ILE A 28 -1.53 5.66 6.30
CA ILE A 28 -1.82 6.07 7.69
C ILE A 28 -0.61 6.80 8.29
N TRP A 29 0.58 6.19 8.19
CA TRP A 29 1.80 6.74 8.76
C TRP A 29 2.10 8.12 8.18
N ILE A 30 2.02 8.30 6.86
CA ILE A 30 2.27 9.59 6.21
C ILE A 30 1.29 10.67 6.72
N GLY A 31 0.01 10.34 6.88
CA GLY A 31 -0.99 11.27 7.42
C GLY A 31 -0.72 11.67 8.87
N HIS A 32 -0.36 10.70 9.73
CA HIS A 32 -0.08 10.97 11.15
C HIS A 32 1.29 11.59 11.39
N ALA A 33 2.32 11.26 10.61
CA ALA A 33 3.68 11.77 10.78
C ALA A 33 3.74 13.29 10.63
N ALA A 34 2.88 13.86 9.78
CA ALA A 34 2.74 15.30 9.58
C ALA A 34 2.14 16.07 10.77
N THR A 35 1.58 15.36 11.76
CA THR A 35 0.89 15.95 12.91
C THR A 35 1.39 15.44 14.26
N THR A 36 2.04 14.28 14.28
CA THR A 36 2.58 13.66 15.48
C THR A 36 3.93 14.28 15.81
N LYS A 37 4.03 14.89 17.00
CA LYS A 37 5.28 15.46 17.52
C LYS A 37 6.14 14.37 18.16
N ASP A 38 7.42 14.40 17.84
CA ASP A 38 8.44 13.64 18.55
C ASP A 38 8.45 14.09 20.03
N PRO A 39 8.27 13.18 21.00
CA PRO A 39 8.26 13.51 22.42
C PRO A 39 9.55 14.16 22.94
N GLN A 40 10.68 13.93 22.28
CA GLN A 40 11.99 14.45 22.68
C GLN A 40 12.25 15.85 22.15
N THR A 41 11.83 16.14 20.91
CA THR A 41 12.14 17.41 20.23
C THR A 41 10.95 18.37 20.17
N GLY A 42 9.72 17.86 20.29
CA GLY A 42 8.48 18.62 20.09
C GLY A 42 8.20 18.98 18.62
N VAL A 43 9.02 18.53 17.67
CA VAL A 43 8.88 18.74 16.23
C VAL A 43 8.11 17.57 15.62
N VAL A 44 7.32 17.81 14.56
CA VAL A 44 6.62 16.74 13.85
C VAL A 44 7.59 15.78 13.15
N PHE A 45 7.20 14.51 12.99
CA PHE A 45 8.04 13.51 12.32
C PHE A 45 8.22 13.76 10.83
N LEU A 46 7.27 14.43 10.19
CA LEU A 46 7.30 14.78 8.78
C LEU A 46 6.74 16.19 8.60
N ASP A 47 7.31 16.98 7.69
CA ASP A 47 6.66 18.22 7.28
C ASP A 47 5.32 17.91 6.58
N PRO A 48 4.34 18.84 6.57
CA PRO A 48 3.10 18.64 5.82
C PRO A 48 3.36 18.23 4.37
N VAL A 49 2.82 17.06 4.01
CA VAL A 49 3.05 16.44 2.71
C VAL A 49 2.44 17.30 1.62
N THR A 50 3.25 17.69 0.65
CA THR A 50 2.77 18.43 -0.52
C THR A 50 2.01 17.52 -1.48
N PRO A 51 1.10 18.06 -2.33
CA PRO A 51 0.42 17.26 -3.35
C PRO A 51 1.38 16.51 -4.29
N GLN A 52 2.54 17.09 -4.59
CA GLN A 52 3.56 16.44 -5.41
C GLN A 52 4.23 15.26 -4.68
N GLN A 53 4.54 15.40 -3.39
CA GLN A 53 5.09 14.31 -2.60
C GLN A 53 4.08 13.16 -2.43
N LEU A 54 2.81 13.49 -2.23
CA LEU A 54 1.74 12.50 -2.20
C LEU A 54 1.63 11.75 -3.54
N SER A 55 1.62 12.50 -4.65
CA SER A 55 1.63 11.91 -6.00
C SER A 55 2.85 11.00 -6.23
N ASN A 56 4.04 11.41 -5.79
CA ASN A 56 5.25 10.61 -5.89
C ASN A 56 5.16 9.32 -5.06
N ALA A 57 4.57 9.38 -3.86
CA ALA A 57 4.36 8.19 -3.02
C ALA A 57 3.37 7.21 -3.66
N LEU A 58 2.28 7.71 -4.25
CA LEU A 58 1.33 6.90 -5.01
C LEU A 58 1.99 6.28 -6.25
N ALA A 59 2.78 7.04 -7.00
CA ALA A 59 3.53 6.53 -8.14
C ALA A 59 4.54 5.44 -7.73
N ALA A 60 5.17 5.59 -6.55
CA ALA A 60 6.05 4.56 -6.00
C ALA A 60 5.29 3.28 -5.65
N ALA A 61 4.07 3.37 -5.12
CA ALA A 61 3.20 2.22 -4.85
C ALA A 61 2.65 1.56 -6.15
N GLN A 62 2.48 2.35 -7.22
CA GLN A 62 2.00 1.88 -8.53
C GLN A 62 3.08 1.23 -9.41
N ALA A 63 4.32 1.73 -9.39
CA ALA A 63 5.51 0.88 -9.65
C ALA A 63 5.44 -0.31 -8.67
N VAL A 64 6.28 -1.34 -8.60
CA VAL A 64 6.04 -2.49 -7.67
C VAL A 64 4.73 -3.29 -7.80
N GLY A 65 3.64 -2.79 -8.41
CA GLY A 65 2.49 -3.56 -8.85
C GLY A 65 2.91 -4.53 -9.96
N ASP A 66 2.45 -5.78 -9.88
CA ASP A 66 2.88 -6.84 -10.79
C ASP A 66 2.43 -6.59 -12.23
N ASP A 67 1.28 -5.96 -12.45
CA ASP A 67 0.84 -5.53 -13.78
C ASP A 67 1.80 -4.51 -14.39
N HIS A 68 2.25 -3.52 -13.62
CA HIS A 68 3.26 -2.57 -14.06
C HIS A 68 4.60 -3.25 -14.35
N ILE A 69 5.08 -4.11 -13.45
CA ILE A 69 6.35 -4.84 -13.64
C ILE A 69 6.28 -5.74 -14.89
N GLN A 70 5.18 -6.48 -15.07
CA GLN A 70 4.99 -7.38 -16.20
C GLN A 70 4.95 -6.60 -17.52
N GLN A 71 4.23 -5.47 -17.56
CA GLN A 71 4.19 -4.58 -18.72
C GLN A 71 5.58 -4.00 -19.05
N GLN A 72 6.32 -3.53 -18.05
CA GLN A 72 7.68 -3.02 -18.24
C GLN A 72 8.67 -4.09 -18.72
N SER A 73 8.43 -5.35 -18.35
CA SER A 73 9.23 -6.50 -18.78
C SER A 73 8.92 -6.95 -20.22
N GLY A 74 7.97 -6.30 -20.91
CA GLY A 74 7.57 -6.64 -22.27
C GLY A 74 6.66 -7.86 -22.37
N GLY A 75 6.15 -8.35 -21.24
CA GLY A 75 5.22 -9.48 -21.18
C GLY A 75 3.75 -9.05 -21.18
N GLY A 76 2.85 -10.03 -21.27
CA GLY A 76 1.44 -9.84 -20.96
C GLY A 76 1.20 -9.80 -19.45
N VAL A 77 0.12 -9.13 -19.04
CA VAL A 77 -0.31 -9.12 -17.64
C VAL A 77 -1.01 -10.43 -17.29
N ASN A 78 -0.54 -11.13 -16.26
CA ASN A 78 -1.14 -12.36 -15.75
C ASN A 78 -1.42 -12.26 -14.24
N PRO A 79 -2.69 -12.06 -13.84
CA PRO A 79 -3.08 -11.95 -12.44
C PRO A 79 -2.84 -13.19 -11.58
N ASP A 80 -2.74 -14.38 -12.17
CA ASP A 80 -2.60 -15.64 -11.42
C ASP A 80 -1.19 -15.80 -10.80
N THR A 81 -0.21 -15.05 -11.29
CA THR A 81 1.18 -15.09 -10.81
C THR A 81 1.53 -13.93 -9.88
N TRP A 82 0.57 -13.07 -9.56
CA TRP A 82 0.83 -11.88 -8.75
C TRP A 82 1.18 -12.24 -7.31
N THR A 83 2.14 -11.51 -6.76
CA THR A 83 2.59 -11.57 -5.36
C THR A 83 2.50 -10.21 -4.67
N HIS A 84 2.46 -9.13 -5.45
CA HIS A 84 2.39 -7.73 -5.01
C HIS A 84 1.07 -7.05 -5.43
N GLY A 85 0.25 -7.67 -6.28
CA GLY A 85 -1.04 -7.12 -6.69
C GLY A 85 -0.92 -6.11 -7.82
N SER A 86 -2.03 -5.51 -8.25
CA SER A 86 -2.01 -4.50 -9.32
C SER A 86 -1.68 -3.11 -8.80
N SER A 87 -1.08 -2.27 -9.64
CA SER A 87 -0.85 -0.85 -9.36
C SER A 87 -2.09 -0.13 -8.82
N ALA A 88 -3.27 -0.45 -9.36
CA ALA A 88 -4.54 0.13 -8.93
C ALA A 88 -4.95 -0.31 -7.51
N GLN A 89 -4.72 -1.57 -7.14
CA GLN A 89 -4.94 -2.04 -5.77
C GLN A 89 -4.01 -1.30 -4.80
N ARG A 90 -2.73 -1.18 -5.13
CA ARG A 90 -1.70 -0.51 -4.33
C ARG A 90 -2.08 0.94 -4.04
N GLU A 91 -2.42 1.69 -5.09
CA GLU A 91 -2.86 3.09 -4.99
C GLU A 91 -4.11 3.24 -4.12
N LYS A 92 -5.11 2.38 -4.34
CA LYS A 92 -6.36 2.38 -3.59
C LYS A 92 -6.12 2.22 -2.09
N TRP A 93 -5.32 1.23 -1.69
CA TRP A 93 -5.09 0.94 -0.27
C TRP A 93 -4.20 1.97 0.40
N PHE A 94 -3.16 2.46 -0.26
CA PHE A 94 -2.38 3.60 0.23
C PHE A 94 -3.29 4.81 0.48
N THR A 95 -4.12 5.15 -0.51
CA THR A 95 -5.03 6.30 -0.44
C THR A 95 -6.06 6.12 0.67
N ALA A 96 -6.61 4.92 0.84
CA ALA A 96 -7.55 4.61 1.92
C ALA A 96 -6.90 4.85 3.29
N GLY A 97 -5.67 4.37 3.48
CA GLY A 97 -4.90 4.60 4.70
C GLY A 97 -4.65 6.08 4.98
N TYR A 98 -4.19 6.82 3.98
CA TYR A 98 -3.92 8.25 4.08
C TYR A 98 -5.17 9.07 4.40
N GLN A 99 -6.30 8.76 3.78
CA GLN A 99 -7.56 9.49 3.98
C GLN A 99 -8.29 9.12 5.27
N LYS A 100 -8.26 7.85 5.67
CA LYS A 100 -9.02 7.35 6.83
C LYS A 100 -8.22 7.39 8.12
N GLY A 101 -6.90 7.22 8.06
CA GLY A 101 -6.00 7.34 9.21
C GLY A 101 -6.23 6.31 10.32
N THR A 102 -6.95 5.21 10.08
CA THR A 102 -7.32 4.23 11.11
C THR A 102 -7.01 2.79 10.66
N LEU A 103 -6.52 1.96 11.59
CA LEU A 103 -6.18 0.56 11.30
C LEU A 103 -7.37 -0.26 10.80
N ALA A 104 -8.59 0.06 11.25
CA ALA A 104 -9.82 -0.61 10.82
C ALA A 104 -10.10 -0.41 9.32
N ALA A 105 -9.61 0.68 8.73
CA ALA A 105 -9.74 0.93 7.30
C ALA A 105 -8.78 0.10 6.43
N CYS A 106 -7.85 -0.64 7.04
CA CYS A 106 -6.79 -1.38 6.35
C CYS A 106 -6.95 -2.91 6.42
N ASP A 107 -8.13 -3.42 6.80
CA ASP A 107 -8.38 -4.86 6.80
C ASP A 107 -8.62 -5.40 5.38
N THR A 108 -7.53 -5.67 4.66
CA THR A 108 -7.53 -6.25 3.31
C THR A 108 -7.98 -7.70 3.28
N PHE A 109 -7.84 -8.42 4.39
CA PHE A 109 -8.20 -9.84 4.48
C PHE A 109 -9.71 -10.04 4.52
N SER A 110 -10.45 -9.07 5.07
CA SER A 110 -11.92 -9.06 5.12
C SER A 110 -12.57 -8.22 4.01
N ALA A 111 -11.78 -7.61 3.12
CA ALA A 111 -12.32 -6.71 2.10
C ALA A 111 -13.12 -7.49 1.02
N PRO A 112 -14.34 -7.03 0.66
CA PRO A 112 -15.14 -7.68 -0.38
C PRO A 112 -14.52 -7.51 -1.78
N SER A 113 -13.70 -6.48 -1.96
CA SER A 113 -12.88 -6.27 -3.15
C SER A 113 -11.57 -5.57 -2.78
N LEU A 114 -10.48 -6.09 -3.35
CA LEU A 114 -9.14 -5.52 -3.20
C LEU A 114 -8.96 -4.28 -4.07
#